data_AF-A0A1M3KHT7-F1
#
_entry.id   AF-A0A1M3KHT7-F1
#
_cell.length_a   1.000
_cell.length_b   1.000
_cell.length_c   1.000
_cell.angle_alpha   90.00
_cell.angle_beta   90.00
_cell.angle_gamma   90.00
#
_symmetry.space_group_name_H-M   'P 1'
#
loop_
_entity.id
_entity.type
_entity.pdbx_description
1 polymer ?
#
loop_
_entity_poly.entity_id
_entity_poly.type
_entity_poly.pdbx_seq_one_letter_code
_entity_poly.pdbx_strand_id
1 'polypeptide(L)'
;MPELPQKKVGIIACSGEELPEGTVTRLAALKVLEKLRPSDTVTICLPLFLAGGEGDRAFAKFYPTIAVDGCDKRCAYRATEKYSNKPAAGIVIKDLIEKHHIQKPQGTRRLDAAGQEAVAAAAEEIATKVDELLGKAWSRRQGTFAETSQSDQPQEEVEATCSCGSGIPIQKVQVNGQELSLVALPLIFQNLFQLGKTLGNETGHEIMEMVKIYNSIDSSVEADVESAVFEAYTDYYRQQEVKA
;
A
#
# COMPACT_ATOMS: atom_id res chain seq x y z
N MET A 1 17.56 -12.49 -11.11
CA MET A 1 16.96 -11.84 -9.93
C MET A 1 15.48 -11.72 -10.24
N PRO A 2 14.55 -12.15 -9.37
CA PRO A 2 13.21 -11.60 -9.42
C PRO A 2 13.35 -10.11 -9.12
N GLU A 3 12.89 -9.28 -10.04
CA GLU A 3 12.80 -7.85 -9.83
C GLU A 3 11.78 -7.58 -8.73
N LEU A 4 12.12 -6.74 -7.77
CA LEU A 4 11.19 -6.38 -6.71
C LEU A 4 10.00 -5.64 -7.34
N PRO A 5 8.75 -5.97 -6.96
CA PRO A 5 7.58 -5.34 -7.55
C PRO A 5 7.66 -3.82 -7.43
N GLN A 6 7.33 -3.12 -8.51
CA GLN A 6 7.33 -1.67 -8.59
C GLN A 6 6.60 -1.07 -7.38
N LYS A 7 7.25 -0.11 -6.69
CA LYS A 7 6.67 0.55 -5.51
C LYS A 7 5.38 1.26 -5.93
N LYS A 8 4.22 0.76 -5.49
CA LYS A 8 2.91 1.36 -5.73
C LYS A 8 2.41 2.10 -4.50
N VAL A 9 1.48 3.03 -4.72
CA VAL A 9 0.75 3.75 -3.67
C VAL A 9 -0.68 3.21 -3.56
N GLY A 10 -1.08 2.85 -2.35
CA GLY A 10 -2.45 2.45 -2.06
C GLY A 10 -3.36 3.65 -1.90
N ILE A 11 -4.57 3.59 -2.45
CA ILE A 11 -5.61 4.59 -2.22
C ILE A 11 -6.78 3.89 -1.56
N ILE A 12 -7.09 4.27 -0.32
CA ILE A 12 -8.25 3.76 0.41
C ILE A 12 -9.29 4.86 0.54
N ALA A 13 -10.38 4.72 -0.22
CA ALA A 13 -11.50 5.65 -0.20
C ALA A 13 -12.55 5.21 0.83
N CYS A 14 -13.12 6.16 1.56
CA CYS A 14 -14.28 5.86 2.40
C CYS A 14 -15.49 5.48 1.54
N SER A 15 -16.33 4.56 2.02
CA SER A 15 -17.56 4.18 1.31
C SER A 15 -18.54 5.36 1.23
N GLY A 16 -18.75 6.06 2.35
CA GLY A 16 -19.55 7.28 2.47
C GLY A 16 -20.88 7.25 1.69
N GLU A 17 -21.56 6.11 1.70
CA GLU A 17 -22.71 5.81 0.82
C GLU A 17 -23.90 6.75 1.00
N GLU A 18 -24.00 7.40 2.16
CA GLU A 18 -25.09 8.31 2.52
C GLU A 18 -24.79 9.77 2.18
N LEU A 19 -23.60 10.10 1.66
CA LEU A 19 -23.13 11.47 1.45
C LEU A 19 -22.57 11.68 0.04
N PRO A 20 -22.86 12.82 -0.63
CA PRO A 20 -22.23 13.17 -1.90
C PRO A 20 -20.70 13.12 -1.83
N GLU A 21 -20.11 13.61 -0.74
CA GLU A 21 -18.67 13.63 -0.51
C GLU A 21 -18.07 12.21 -0.48
N GLY A 22 -18.82 11.20 -0.01
CA GLY A 22 -18.40 9.80 -0.09
C GLY A 22 -18.47 9.20 -1.50
N THR A 23 -19.28 9.79 -2.37
CA THR A 23 -19.24 9.45 -3.81
C THR A 23 -18.05 10.12 -4.48
N VAL A 24 -17.72 11.35 -4.06
CA VAL A 24 -16.52 12.05 -4.51
C VAL A 24 -15.25 11.26 -4.19
N THR A 25 -15.10 10.71 -2.96
CA THR A 25 -13.92 9.89 -2.61
C THR A 25 -13.72 8.72 -3.57
N ARG A 26 -14.77 7.94 -3.81
CA ARG A 26 -14.75 6.74 -4.65
C ARG A 26 -14.46 7.06 -6.12
N LEU A 27 -15.11 8.09 -6.66
CA LEU A 27 -14.90 8.51 -8.05
C LEU A 27 -13.54 9.18 -8.26
N ALA A 28 -13.02 9.91 -7.28
CA ALA A 28 -11.68 10.48 -7.32
C ALA A 28 -10.61 9.38 -7.31
N ALA A 29 -10.73 8.40 -6.40
CA ALA A 29 -9.84 7.23 -6.35
C ALA A 29 -9.87 6.45 -7.67
N LEU A 30 -11.06 6.20 -8.23
CA LEU A 30 -11.21 5.53 -9.52
C LEU A 30 -10.56 6.32 -10.66
N LYS A 31 -10.75 7.65 -10.70
CA LYS A 31 -10.14 8.51 -11.71
C LYS A 31 -8.61 8.46 -11.65
N VAL A 32 -8.03 8.44 -10.45
CA VAL A 32 -6.57 8.31 -10.29
C VAL A 32 -6.12 6.94 -10.80
N LEU A 33 -6.78 5.88 -10.38
CA LEU A 33 -6.47 4.50 -10.74
C LEU A 33 -6.57 4.26 -12.26
N GLU A 34 -7.57 4.82 -12.94
CA GLU A 34 -7.80 4.55 -14.36
C GLU A 34 -7.10 5.52 -15.31
N LYS A 35 -6.91 6.78 -14.89
CA LYS A 35 -6.55 7.87 -15.83
C LYS A 35 -5.29 8.62 -15.45
N LEU A 36 -5.02 8.82 -14.16
CA LEU A 36 -3.88 9.67 -13.75
C LEU A 36 -2.63 8.83 -13.48
N ARG A 37 -2.74 7.75 -12.71
CA ARG A 37 -1.60 6.97 -12.20
C ARG A 37 -1.85 5.45 -12.27
N PRO A 38 -2.28 4.89 -13.41
CA PRO A 38 -2.69 3.48 -13.51
C PRO A 38 -1.59 2.47 -13.18
N SER A 39 -0.33 2.78 -13.51
CA SER A 39 0.80 1.89 -13.22
C SER A 39 1.36 2.05 -11.81
N ASP A 40 1.04 3.15 -11.14
CA ASP A 40 1.67 3.59 -9.89
C ASP A 40 0.75 3.46 -8.68
N THR A 41 -0.54 3.18 -8.89
CA THR A 41 -1.54 3.15 -7.82
C THR A 41 -2.31 1.85 -7.80
N VAL A 42 -2.83 1.53 -6.62
CA VAL A 42 -3.83 0.47 -6.40
C VAL A 42 -4.94 1.02 -5.54
N THR A 43 -6.16 0.53 -5.74
CA THR A 43 -7.28 0.87 -4.84
C THR A 43 -7.41 -0.20 -3.77
N ILE A 44 -7.72 0.24 -2.55
CA ILE A 44 -8.02 -0.61 -1.40
C ILE A 44 -9.50 -0.47 -1.08
N CYS A 45 -10.20 -1.61 -1.00
CA CYS A 45 -11.63 -1.63 -0.73
C CYS A 45 -11.87 -1.52 0.77
N LEU A 46 -12.31 -0.35 1.27
CA LEU A 46 -12.53 -0.16 2.70
C LEU A 46 -13.46 -1.21 3.33
N PRO A 47 -14.61 -1.62 2.72
CA PRO A 47 -15.43 -2.70 3.26
C PRO A 47 -14.67 -4.02 3.44
N LEU A 48 -13.91 -4.46 2.42
CA LEU A 48 -13.13 -5.70 2.48
C LEU A 48 -11.99 -5.59 3.51
N PHE A 49 -11.32 -4.45 3.53
CA PHE A 49 -10.29 -4.12 4.51
C PHE A 49 -10.82 -4.20 5.94
N LEU A 50 -12.01 -3.67 6.22
CA LEU A 50 -12.67 -3.77 7.52
C LEU A 50 -13.08 -5.20 7.85
N ALA A 51 -13.53 -5.97 6.85
CA ALA A 51 -13.93 -7.37 7.00
C ALA A 51 -12.78 -8.35 7.24
N GLY A 52 -11.51 -7.90 7.16
CA GLY A 52 -10.36 -8.77 7.38
C GLY A 52 -9.59 -9.16 6.13
N GLY A 53 -9.79 -8.47 5.00
CA GLY A 53 -9.06 -8.75 3.75
C GLY A 53 -7.54 -8.67 3.95
N GLU A 54 -6.89 -9.84 4.04
CA GLU A 54 -5.49 -9.98 4.40
C GLU A 54 -4.57 -9.29 3.39
N GLY A 55 -4.82 -9.48 2.09
CA GLY A 55 -4.04 -8.85 1.03
C GLY A 55 -4.09 -7.31 1.07
N ASP A 56 -5.26 -6.74 1.33
CA ASP A 56 -5.45 -5.29 1.41
C ASP A 56 -4.80 -4.68 2.67
N ARG A 57 -4.92 -5.36 3.81
CA ARG A 57 -4.26 -4.96 5.07
C ARG A 57 -2.76 -5.07 5.00
N ALA A 58 -2.27 -6.15 4.41
CA ALA A 58 -0.85 -6.36 4.22
C ALA A 58 -0.26 -5.35 3.24
N PHE A 59 -0.94 -5.06 2.13
CA PHE A 59 -0.55 -3.98 1.24
C PHE A 59 -0.41 -2.66 1.99
N ALA A 60 -1.43 -2.24 2.74
CA ALA A 60 -1.41 -0.97 3.46
C ALA A 60 -0.38 -0.89 4.60
N LYS A 61 0.18 -2.04 4.99
CA LYS A 61 1.24 -2.09 5.99
C LYS A 61 2.63 -1.94 5.36
N PHE A 62 2.88 -2.49 4.19
CA PHE A 62 4.20 -2.41 3.54
C PHE A 62 4.34 -1.26 2.54
N TYR A 63 3.24 -0.78 1.97
CA TYR A 63 3.23 0.24 0.94
C TYR A 63 2.58 1.53 1.44
N PRO A 64 3.09 2.70 0.96
CA PRO A 64 2.49 3.98 1.32
C PRO A 64 1.02 4.00 0.88
N THR A 65 0.15 4.38 1.80
CA THR A 65 -1.31 4.41 1.58
C THR A 65 -1.87 5.80 1.86
N ILE A 66 -2.64 6.32 0.92
CA ILE A 66 -3.38 7.57 1.03
C ILE A 66 -4.82 7.25 1.42
N ALA A 67 -5.27 7.78 2.56
CA ALA A 67 -6.66 7.71 2.98
C ALA A 67 -7.46 8.89 2.44
N VAL A 68 -8.61 8.62 1.81
CA VAL A 68 -9.50 9.64 1.23
C VAL A 68 -10.87 9.50 1.87
N ASP A 69 -11.25 10.49 2.67
CA ASP A 69 -12.44 10.47 3.52
C ASP A 69 -13.43 11.57 3.14
N GLY A 70 -14.73 11.24 3.09
CA GLY A 70 -15.77 12.20 2.74
C GLY A 70 -16.05 13.22 3.85
N CYS A 71 -15.73 12.87 5.10
CA CYS A 71 -16.06 13.69 6.27
C CYS A 71 -15.07 13.48 7.44
N ASP A 72 -15.26 14.28 8.49
CA ASP A 72 -14.40 14.36 9.67
C ASP A 72 -14.38 13.08 10.53
N LYS A 73 -15.25 12.11 10.25
CA LYS A 73 -15.22 10.78 10.89
C LYS A 73 -13.97 9.99 10.51
N ARG A 74 -13.41 10.26 9.32
CA ARG A 74 -12.16 9.69 8.81
C ARG A 74 -12.12 8.15 8.85
N CYS A 75 -13.17 7.50 8.36
CA CYS A 75 -13.32 6.05 8.45
C CYS A 75 -12.17 5.30 7.76
N ALA A 76 -11.74 5.74 6.57
CA ALA A 76 -10.67 5.11 5.81
C ALA A 76 -9.32 5.30 6.52
N TYR A 77 -9.02 6.52 6.95
CA TYR A 77 -7.79 6.81 7.69
C TYR A 77 -7.70 5.97 8.97
N ARG A 78 -8.74 6.00 9.80
CA ARG A 78 -8.76 5.32 11.11
C ARG A 78 -8.73 3.80 10.96
N ALA A 79 -9.39 3.25 9.96
CA ALA A 79 -9.33 1.82 9.67
C ALA A 79 -7.90 1.42 9.31
N THR A 80 -7.27 2.17 8.41
CA THR A 80 -5.90 1.89 7.95
C THR A 80 -4.90 1.95 9.09
N GLU A 81 -4.96 3.02 9.90
CA GLU A 81 -4.09 3.18 11.07
C GLU A 81 -4.29 2.07 12.11
N LYS A 82 -5.53 1.61 12.32
CA LYS A 82 -5.86 0.58 13.29
C LYS A 82 -5.41 -0.82 12.86
N TYR A 83 -5.60 -1.17 11.59
CA TYR A 83 -5.44 -2.55 11.11
C TYR A 83 -4.16 -2.78 10.30
N SER A 84 -3.44 -1.72 9.95
CA SER A 84 -2.21 -1.78 9.15
C SER A 84 -1.18 -0.78 9.70
N ASN A 85 -0.88 0.29 8.96
CA ASN A 85 0.03 1.35 9.36
C ASN A 85 -0.65 2.71 9.27
N LYS A 86 -0.06 3.72 9.89
CA LYS A 86 -0.51 5.10 9.74
C LYS A 86 -0.50 5.48 8.24
N PRO A 87 -1.61 6.00 7.68
CA PRO A 87 -1.63 6.48 6.31
C PRO A 87 -0.52 7.50 6.06
N ALA A 88 0.14 7.39 4.90
CA ALA A 88 1.20 8.30 4.47
C ALA A 88 0.64 9.70 4.14
N ALA A 89 -0.63 9.78 3.76
CA ALA A 89 -1.38 11.01 3.64
C ALA A 89 -2.87 10.78 3.93
N GLY A 90 -3.57 11.85 4.33
CA GLY A 90 -5.01 11.86 4.53
C GLY A 90 -5.65 13.07 3.85
N ILE A 91 -6.74 12.84 3.12
CA ILE A 91 -7.51 13.89 2.44
C ILE A 91 -8.94 13.80 2.95
N VAL A 92 -9.50 14.92 3.41
CA VAL A 92 -10.93 15.03 3.73
C VAL A 92 -11.60 15.88 2.65
N ILE A 93 -12.57 15.31 1.95
CA ILE A 93 -13.23 15.96 0.81
C ILE A 93 -13.95 17.25 1.24
N LYS A 94 -14.52 17.28 2.43
CA LYS A 94 -15.15 18.48 2.99
C LYS A 94 -14.16 19.64 3.12
N ASP A 95 -12.98 19.39 3.70
CA ASP A 95 -11.90 20.37 3.82
C ASP A 95 -11.42 20.85 2.45
N LEU A 96 -11.34 19.92 1.47
CA LEU A 96 -10.94 20.21 0.09
C LEU A 96 -11.96 21.13 -0.60
N ILE A 97 -13.26 20.85 -0.47
CA ILE A 97 -14.34 21.69 -1.03
C ILE A 97 -14.25 23.11 -0.48
N GLU A 98 -14.06 23.25 0.83
CA GLU A 98 -13.91 24.56 1.49
C GLU A 98 -12.66 25.30 1.00
N LYS A 99 -11.51 24.62 0.95
CA LYS A 99 -10.21 25.15 0.48
C LYS A 99 -10.26 25.64 -0.97
N HIS A 100 -10.99 24.93 -1.83
CA HIS A 100 -11.11 25.26 -3.25
C HIS A 100 -12.34 26.11 -3.59
N HIS A 101 -13.14 26.51 -2.59
CA HIS A 101 -14.37 27.27 -2.76
C HIS A 101 -15.38 26.62 -3.74
N ILE A 102 -15.40 25.28 -3.77
CA ILE A 102 -16.30 24.52 -4.63
C ILE A 102 -17.72 24.56 -4.03
N GLN A 103 -18.74 24.66 -4.88
CA GLN A 103 -20.12 24.56 -4.41
C GLN A 103 -20.38 23.21 -3.74
N LYS A 104 -21.32 23.17 -2.79
CA LYS A 104 -21.63 21.92 -2.09
C LYS A 104 -22.13 20.85 -3.07
N PRO A 105 -21.45 19.69 -3.19
CA PRO A 105 -21.88 18.61 -4.08
C PRO A 105 -23.26 18.07 -3.70
N GLN A 106 -24.02 17.65 -4.71
CA GLN A 106 -25.29 16.96 -4.51
C GLN A 106 -25.34 15.62 -5.23
N GLY A 107 -26.15 14.71 -4.69
CA GLY A 107 -26.37 13.38 -5.22
C GLY A 107 -25.40 12.33 -4.68
N THR A 108 -25.93 11.21 -4.20
CA THR A 108 -25.15 10.08 -3.65
C THR A 108 -24.89 8.97 -4.65
N ARG A 109 -25.63 8.96 -5.77
CA ARG A 109 -25.44 7.99 -6.88
C ARG A 109 -24.92 8.65 -8.14
N ARG A 110 -25.43 9.84 -8.43
CA ARG A 110 -25.00 10.66 -9.56
C ARG A 110 -24.75 12.07 -9.03
N LEU A 111 -23.49 12.46 -9.05
CA LEU A 111 -23.06 13.79 -8.65
C LEU A 111 -23.53 14.83 -9.68
N ASP A 112 -23.88 16.00 -9.18
CA ASP A 112 -24.08 17.21 -9.97
C ASP A 112 -22.74 17.81 -10.47
N ALA A 113 -22.80 18.96 -11.14
CA ALA A 113 -21.61 19.61 -11.68
C ALA A 113 -20.59 19.97 -10.58
N ALA A 114 -21.06 20.45 -9.43
CA ALA A 114 -20.23 20.76 -8.28
C ALA A 114 -19.53 19.50 -7.73
N GLY A 115 -20.24 18.37 -7.68
CA GLY A 115 -19.63 17.10 -7.32
C GLY A 115 -18.60 16.60 -8.34
N GLN A 116 -18.82 16.81 -9.64
CA GLN A 116 -17.82 16.48 -10.66
C GLN A 116 -16.57 17.36 -10.56
N GLU A 117 -16.73 18.64 -10.23
CA GLU A 117 -15.63 19.55 -9.94
C GLU A 117 -14.83 19.08 -8.71
N ALA A 118 -15.52 18.71 -7.62
CA ALA A 118 -14.89 18.16 -6.43
C ALA A 118 -14.13 16.85 -6.72
N VAL A 119 -14.67 15.96 -7.57
CA VAL A 119 -13.98 14.76 -8.04
C VAL A 119 -12.68 15.10 -8.79
N ALA A 120 -12.72 16.10 -9.67
CA ALA A 120 -11.54 16.52 -10.41
C ALA A 120 -10.46 17.07 -9.47
N ALA A 121 -10.83 17.97 -8.55
CA ALA A 121 -9.90 18.54 -7.59
C ALA A 121 -9.29 17.48 -6.65
N ALA A 122 -10.13 16.58 -6.12
CA ALA A 122 -9.67 15.48 -5.25
C ALA A 122 -8.72 14.51 -5.99
N ALA A 123 -9.02 14.17 -7.25
CA ALA A 123 -8.16 13.29 -8.03
C ALA A 123 -6.77 13.91 -8.28
N GLU A 124 -6.70 15.21 -8.58
CA GLU A 124 -5.43 15.92 -8.74
C GLU A 124 -4.62 16.01 -7.43
N GLU A 125 -5.29 16.24 -6.29
CA GLU A 125 -4.64 16.25 -4.98
C GLU A 125 -4.09 14.87 -4.61
N ILE A 126 -4.85 13.80 -4.87
CA ILE A 126 -4.37 12.42 -4.69
C ILE A 126 -3.18 12.14 -5.61
N ALA A 127 -3.25 12.48 -6.90
CA ALA A 127 -2.17 12.23 -7.86
C ALA A 127 -0.88 12.98 -7.47
N THR A 128 -1.00 14.22 -6.99
CA THR A 128 0.15 14.98 -6.47
C THR A 128 0.78 14.27 -5.27
N LYS A 129 -0.03 13.75 -4.34
CA LYS A 129 0.46 12.98 -3.19
C LYS A 129 1.12 11.67 -3.60
N VAL A 130 0.60 10.99 -4.62
CA VAL A 130 1.23 9.78 -5.19
C VAL A 130 2.62 10.12 -5.73
N ASP A 131 2.75 11.20 -6.50
CA ASP A 131 4.03 11.63 -7.07
C ASP A 131 5.06 11.96 -5.98
N GLU A 132 4.64 12.71 -4.95
CA GLU A 132 5.46 13.02 -3.78
C GLU A 132 5.96 11.75 -3.07
N LEU A 133 5.07 10.76 -2.87
CA LEU A 133 5.40 9.51 -2.16
C LEU A 133 6.31 8.58 -2.96
N LEU A 134 6.27 8.67 -4.29
CA LEU A 134 7.15 7.92 -5.18
C LEU A 134 8.45 8.66 -5.50
N GLY A 135 8.62 9.89 -5.03
CA GLY A 135 9.78 10.73 -5.35
C GLY A 135 9.83 11.13 -6.83
N LYS A 136 8.70 11.05 -7.56
CA LYS A 136 8.62 11.39 -8.98
C LYS A 136 8.30 12.88 -9.14
N ALA A 137 9.18 13.64 -9.79
CA ALA A 137 8.86 15.00 -10.21
C ALA A 137 8.03 14.97 -11.52
N TRP A 138 6.73 15.28 -11.45
CA TRP A 138 5.84 15.33 -12.61
C TRP A 138 6.04 16.58 -13.47
N SER A 139 6.34 16.41 -14.77
CA SER A 139 6.49 17.51 -15.73
C SER A 139 5.15 17.92 -16.34
N ARG A 140 4.57 19.01 -15.84
CA ARG A 140 3.32 19.60 -16.39
C ARG A 140 3.41 20.07 -17.85
N ARG A 141 4.63 20.22 -18.41
CA ARG A 141 4.84 20.65 -19.82
C ARG A 141 4.84 19.51 -20.82
N GLN A 142 5.20 18.30 -20.40
CA GLN A 142 5.36 17.14 -21.29
C GLN A 142 4.33 16.04 -21.05
N GLY A 143 3.59 16.08 -19.93
CA GLY A 143 2.59 15.06 -19.59
C GLY A 143 3.19 13.68 -19.30
N THR A 144 4.49 13.62 -19.00
CA THR A 144 5.25 12.41 -18.74
C THR A 144 6.20 12.60 -17.56
N PHE A 145 6.57 11.49 -16.91
CA PHE A 145 7.59 11.43 -15.86
C PHE A 145 8.99 11.33 -16.45
N ALA A 146 10.01 11.81 -15.71
CA ALA A 146 11.38 11.36 -15.91
C ALA A 146 11.48 9.87 -15.54
N GLU A 147 11.97 9.05 -16.47
CA GLU A 147 11.88 7.58 -16.44
C GLU A 147 12.55 6.95 -15.22
N THR A 148 11.82 6.05 -14.55
CA THR A 148 12.42 4.90 -13.86
C THR A 148 11.93 3.65 -14.57
N SER A 149 12.90 2.85 -15.00
CA SER A 149 12.84 1.72 -15.92
C SER A 149 11.65 0.78 -15.67
N GLN A 150 10.85 0.58 -16.70
CA GLN A 150 9.95 -0.56 -16.82
C GLN A 150 10.77 -1.82 -17.02
N SER A 151 10.47 -2.86 -16.28
CA SER A 151 11.00 -4.19 -16.55
C SER A 151 9.88 -5.22 -16.41
N ASP A 152 9.52 -5.78 -17.56
CA ASP A 152 8.61 -6.89 -17.75
C ASP A 152 9.41 -8.18 -17.61
N GLN A 153 9.29 -8.91 -16.49
CA GLN A 153 9.77 -10.30 -16.35
C GLN A 153 8.90 -11.14 -15.40
N PRO A 154 8.96 -12.49 -15.51
CA PRO A 154 7.95 -13.41 -14.99
C PRO A 154 7.86 -13.41 -13.46
N GLN A 155 6.65 -13.30 -12.91
CA GLN A 155 6.38 -13.34 -11.47
C GLN A 155 6.55 -14.77 -10.90
N GLU A 156 7.38 -14.90 -9.86
CA GLU A 156 7.40 -16.06 -8.96
C GLU A 156 6.05 -16.19 -8.22
N GLU A 157 5.70 -17.42 -7.83
CA GLU A 157 4.39 -17.83 -7.28
C GLU A 157 3.86 -16.85 -6.22
N VAL A 158 2.67 -16.28 -6.42
CA VAL A 158 2.04 -15.31 -5.51
C VAL A 158 0.75 -15.90 -4.96
N GLU A 159 0.68 -16.17 -3.65
CA GLU A 159 -0.54 -16.75 -3.04
C GLU A 159 -1.52 -15.66 -2.55
N ALA A 160 -1.02 -14.53 -2.04
CA ALA A 160 -1.84 -13.40 -1.63
C ALA A 160 -1.92 -12.33 -2.73
N THR A 161 -2.82 -12.53 -3.70
CA THR A 161 -3.12 -11.52 -4.72
C THR A 161 -4.09 -10.48 -4.14
N CYS A 162 -3.62 -9.24 -3.98
CA CYS A 162 -4.54 -8.10 -3.88
C CYS A 162 -5.42 -8.09 -5.15
N SER A 163 -6.67 -7.62 -5.05
CA SER A 163 -7.66 -7.64 -6.13
C SER A 163 -7.19 -6.99 -7.46
N CYS A 164 -6.08 -6.25 -7.44
CA CYS A 164 -5.43 -5.66 -8.61
C CYS A 164 -4.29 -6.50 -9.22
N GLY A 165 -4.04 -7.72 -8.74
CA GLY A 165 -2.98 -8.61 -9.24
C GLY A 165 -1.55 -8.22 -8.83
N SER A 166 -1.36 -7.18 -8.01
CA SER A 166 -0.02 -6.70 -7.63
C SER A 166 0.79 -7.72 -6.84
N GLY A 167 0.10 -8.64 -6.14
CA GLY A 167 0.71 -9.71 -5.37
C GLY A 167 1.56 -9.24 -4.20
N ILE A 168 1.49 -9.94 -3.08
CA ILE A 168 2.48 -9.78 -2.01
C ILE A 168 3.58 -10.81 -2.28
N PRO A 169 4.85 -10.38 -2.43
CA PRO A 169 5.92 -11.30 -2.76
C PRO A 169 6.07 -12.33 -1.63
N ILE A 170 6.24 -13.59 -2.01
CA ILE A 170 6.58 -14.67 -1.10
C ILE A 170 8.08 -14.96 -1.20
N GLN A 171 8.65 -15.52 -0.15
CA GLN A 171 9.97 -16.14 -0.21
C GLN A 171 9.90 -17.46 0.52
N LYS A 172 10.55 -18.46 -0.07
CA LYS A 172 10.65 -19.79 0.52
C LYS A 172 11.88 -19.87 1.41
N VAL A 173 11.71 -20.43 2.60
CA VAL A 173 12.79 -20.69 3.57
C VAL A 173 12.82 -22.18 3.92
N GLN A 174 14.00 -22.70 4.24
CA GLN A 174 14.17 -24.08 4.65
C GLN A 174 14.05 -24.18 6.18
N VAL A 175 13.06 -24.93 6.68
CA VAL A 175 12.81 -25.15 8.11
C VAL A 175 12.80 -26.64 8.35
N ASN A 176 13.75 -27.15 9.13
CA ASN A 176 13.87 -28.60 9.42
C ASN A 176 13.90 -29.50 8.16
N GLY A 177 14.46 -28.99 7.06
CA GLY A 177 14.52 -29.69 5.76
C GLY A 177 13.20 -29.70 4.98
N GLN A 178 12.19 -28.95 5.44
CA GLN A 178 10.97 -28.66 4.70
C GLN A 178 10.99 -27.23 4.16
N GLU A 179 10.49 -27.06 2.94
CA GLU A 179 10.34 -25.75 2.32
C GLU A 179 9.05 -25.08 2.83
N LEU A 180 9.20 -23.93 3.49
CA LEU A 180 8.10 -23.12 3.98
C LEU A 180 8.01 -21.82 3.17
N SER A 181 6.86 -21.58 2.54
CA SER A 181 6.56 -20.32 1.84
C SER A 181 6.10 -19.28 2.85
N LEU A 182 6.81 -18.16 2.93
CA LEU A 182 6.46 -17.04 3.81
C LEU A 182 6.04 -15.82 2.99
N VAL A 183 4.82 -15.36 3.24
CA VAL A 183 4.24 -14.17 2.62
C VAL A 183 4.91 -12.91 3.19
N ALA A 184 5.18 -11.95 2.31
CA ALA A 184 5.74 -10.64 2.59
C ALA A 184 7.20 -10.63 3.10
N LEU A 185 7.85 -11.78 3.22
CA LEU A 185 9.20 -11.88 3.76
C LEU A 185 10.22 -10.95 3.05
N PRO A 186 10.22 -10.83 1.70
CA PRO A 186 11.08 -9.86 1.02
C PRO A 186 10.82 -8.40 1.41
N LEU A 187 9.56 -8.04 1.65
CA LEU A 187 9.18 -6.68 2.05
C LEU A 187 9.54 -6.40 3.52
N ILE A 188 9.41 -7.40 4.40
CA ILE A 188 9.84 -7.31 5.79
C ILE A 188 11.34 -7.01 5.84
N PHE A 189 12.15 -7.74 5.05
CA PHE A 189 13.60 -7.54 4.98
C PHE A 189 13.96 -6.15 4.44
N GLN A 190 13.31 -5.72 3.35
CA GLN A 190 13.54 -4.40 2.78
C GLN A 190 13.22 -3.28 3.76
N ASN A 191 12.08 -3.37 4.47
CA ASN A 191 11.66 -2.38 5.44
C ASN A 191 12.66 -2.25 6.61
N LEU A 192 13.10 -3.38 7.17
CA LEU A 192 14.09 -3.38 8.26
C LEU A 192 15.43 -2.79 7.83
N PHE A 193 15.90 -3.14 6.64
CA PHE A 193 17.14 -2.59 6.10
C PHE A 193 17.04 -1.06 5.90
N GLN A 194 15.93 -0.57 5.34
CA GLN A 194 15.69 0.86 5.18
C GLN A 194 15.60 1.64 6.51
N LEU A 195 15.16 0.97 7.59
CA LEU A 195 15.15 1.52 8.94
C LEU A 195 16.52 1.44 9.64
N GLY A 196 17.56 0.89 8.99
CA GLY A 196 18.91 0.78 9.54
C GLY A 196 19.05 -0.28 10.63
N LYS A 197 18.18 -1.31 10.64
CA LYS A 197 18.21 -2.38 11.65
C LYS A 197 19.39 -3.33 11.40
N THR A 198 20.30 -3.41 12.36
CA THR A 198 21.54 -4.21 12.30
C THR A 198 21.31 -5.68 12.60
N LEU A 199 22.24 -6.54 12.19
CA LEU A 199 22.21 -7.97 12.51
C LEU A 199 22.38 -8.22 14.03
N GLY A 200 21.33 -8.71 14.70
CA GLY A 200 21.37 -9.08 16.10
C GLY A 200 20.10 -9.82 16.54
N ASN A 201 20.15 -10.48 17.72
CA ASN A 201 19.05 -11.32 18.22
C ASN A 201 17.73 -10.54 18.37
N GLU A 202 17.78 -9.26 18.75
CA GLU A 202 16.59 -8.40 18.82
C GLU A 202 15.91 -8.24 17.45
N THR A 203 16.70 -8.18 16.38
CA THR A 203 16.16 -8.09 15.00
C THR A 203 15.54 -9.41 14.56
N GLY A 204 16.08 -10.56 14.99
CA GLY A 204 15.44 -11.88 14.76
C GLY A 204 14.03 -11.93 15.33
N HIS A 205 13.86 -11.54 16.60
CA HIS A 205 12.55 -11.46 17.24
C HIS A 205 11.62 -10.47 16.54
N GLU A 206 12.09 -9.27 16.19
CA GLU A 206 11.28 -8.26 15.47
C GLU A 206 10.82 -8.76 14.08
N ILE A 207 11.70 -9.43 13.34
CA ILE A 207 11.33 -10.07 12.06
C ILE A 207 10.22 -11.08 12.31
N MET A 208 10.39 -11.93 13.32
CA MET A 208 9.45 -13.01 13.61
C MET A 208 8.07 -12.50 14.06
N GLU A 209 8.01 -11.41 14.83
CA GLU A 209 6.76 -10.70 15.12
C GLU A 209 6.08 -10.19 13.84
N MET A 210 6.83 -9.66 12.88
CA MET A 210 6.28 -9.23 11.60
C MET A 210 5.84 -10.39 10.72
N VAL A 211 6.58 -11.50 10.69
CA VAL A 211 6.25 -12.70 9.90
C VAL A 211 4.94 -13.32 10.38
N LYS A 212 4.75 -13.45 11.71
CA LYS A 212 3.53 -13.99 12.33
C LYS A 212 2.25 -13.21 12.02
N ILE A 213 2.38 -11.98 11.53
CA ILE A 213 1.21 -11.15 11.16
C ILE A 213 0.59 -11.61 9.83
N TYR A 214 1.38 -12.28 8.98
CA TYR A 214 0.94 -12.72 7.64
C TYR A 214 0.96 -14.23 7.45
N ASN A 215 1.60 -14.95 8.37
CA ASN A 215 1.83 -16.37 8.24
C ASN A 215 1.33 -17.05 9.51
N SER A 216 0.41 -18.00 9.36
CA SER A 216 0.01 -18.89 10.44
C SER A 216 1.17 -19.86 10.71
N ILE A 217 1.89 -19.65 11.81
CA ILE A 217 3.02 -20.48 12.21
C ILE A 217 2.62 -21.30 13.43
N ASP A 218 2.84 -22.62 13.35
CA ASP A 218 2.61 -23.50 14.49
C ASP A 218 3.69 -23.25 15.56
N SER A 219 3.27 -23.11 16.81
CA SER A 219 4.15 -22.91 17.96
C SER A 219 5.25 -23.96 18.11
N SER A 220 5.03 -25.19 17.60
CA SER A 220 5.99 -26.29 17.65
C SER A 220 7.20 -26.10 16.74
N VAL A 221 7.08 -25.30 15.68
CA VAL A 221 8.17 -25.01 14.73
C VAL A 221 8.64 -23.56 14.80
N GLU A 222 8.06 -22.75 15.68
CA GLU A 222 8.27 -21.30 15.73
C GLU A 222 9.75 -20.92 15.88
N ALA A 223 10.48 -21.59 16.77
CA ALA A 223 11.91 -21.32 17.00
C ALA A 223 12.78 -21.68 15.77
N ASP A 224 12.40 -22.74 15.05
CA ASP A 224 13.12 -23.17 13.85
C ASP A 224 12.81 -22.21 12.68
N VAL A 225 11.57 -21.76 12.56
CA VAL A 225 11.17 -20.74 11.58
C VAL A 225 11.89 -19.42 11.86
N GLU A 226 11.95 -18.99 13.12
CA GLU A 226 12.66 -17.77 13.51
C GLU A 226 14.14 -17.84 13.12
N SER A 227 14.79 -18.97 13.39
CA SER A 227 16.19 -19.21 13.03
C SER A 227 16.40 -19.14 11.51
N ALA A 228 15.56 -19.82 10.74
CA ALA A 228 15.64 -19.84 9.27
C ALA A 228 15.38 -18.47 8.64
N VAL A 229 14.41 -17.73 9.19
CA VAL A 229 14.07 -16.37 8.75
C VAL A 229 15.20 -15.39 9.05
N PHE A 230 15.83 -15.50 10.22
CA PHE A 230 16.96 -14.65 10.59
C PHE A 230 18.21 -14.93 9.73
N GLU A 231 18.45 -16.20 9.38
CA GLU A 231 19.50 -16.57 8.43
C GLU A 231 19.23 -15.96 7.04
N ALA A 232 18.00 -16.06 6.54
CA ALA A 232 17.60 -15.45 5.28
C ALA A 232 17.73 -13.91 5.29
N TYR A 233 17.43 -13.24 6.41
CA TYR A 233 17.65 -11.79 6.55
C TYR A 233 19.14 -11.45 6.56
N THR A 234 19.96 -12.27 7.20
CA THR A 234 21.42 -12.10 7.24
C THR A 234 22.00 -12.12 5.82
N ASP A 235 21.55 -13.05 4.99
CA ASP A 235 21.95 -13.12 3.58
C ASP A 235 21.47 -11.91 2.78
N TYR A 236 20.21 -11.49 2.98
CA TYR A 236 19.69 -10.27 2.37
C TYR A 236 20.53 -9.04 2.74
N TYR A 237 20.84 -8.86 4.03
CA TYR A 237 21.58 -7.71 4.55
C TYR A 237 22.97 -7.61 3.92
N ARG A 238 23.72 -8.72 3.89
CA ARG A 238 25.05 -8.78 3.26
C ARG A 238 25.00 -8.44 1.77
N GLN A 239 23.97 -8.91 1.05
CA GLN A 239 23.81 -8.60 -0.36
C GLN A 239 23.54 -7.11 -0.63
N GLN A 240 22.91 -6.40 0.30
CA GLN A 240 22.69 -4.96 0.19
C GLN A 240 23.95 -4.15 0.53
N GLU A 241 24.74 -4.56 1.53
CA GLU A 241 25.99 -3.88 1.87
C GLU A 241 27.02 -3.92 0.73
N VAL A 242 27.09 -5.02 -0.02
CA VAL A 242 28.00 -5.14 -1.18
C VAL A 242 27.63 -4.21 -2.34
N LYS A 243 26.38 -3.72 -2.37
CA LYS A 243 25.85 -2.86 -3.45
C LYS A 243 25.85 -1.37 -3.11
N ALA A 244 26.08 -1.01 -1.83
CA ALA A 244 26.14 0.36 -1.34
C ALA A 244 27.55 0.95 -1.48
#